data_AF-A0A380TLL2-F1
#
_entry.id   AF-A0A380TLL2-F1
#
_cell.length_a   1.000
_cell.length_b   1.000
_cell.length_c   1.000
_cell.angle_alpha   90.00
_cell.angle_beta   90.00
_cell.angle_gamma   90.00
#
_symmetry.space_group_name_H-M   'P 1'
#
loop_
_entity.id
_entity.type
_entity.pdbx_description
1 polymer ?
#
loop_
_entity_poly.entity_id
_entity_poly.type
_entity_poly.pdbx_seq_one_letter_code
_entity_poly.pdbx_strand_id
1 'polypeptide(L)'
;MGQALFDFQPNKVLEVYKNTDALLNQIEQKLQPRGKIRREKNSIWIRYCQTILSAAQFFNQFDNGEQFYEWANHFYQDKRAMIALPYLLSEEIYGVGYPLACDFLKELGFINYGKPDVHIKDIFVGLGLCEINSSNASLQKMIMDIAEAKGVSAFNVDKIFWLIGSGKLYLDENLGNKGSIGRCKEEFIEKFS
;
A
#
# COMPACT_ATOMS: atom_id res chain seq x y z
N MET A 1 -14.33 13.00 -0.48
CA MET A 1 -13.40 12.96 -1.62
C MET A 1 -14.11 12.73 -2.96
N GLY A 2 -15.00 11.74 -3.11
CA GLY A 2 -15.69 11.44 -4.39
C GLY A 2 -16.27 12.67 -5.11
N GLN A 3 -16.99 13.54 -4.40
CA GLN A 3 -17.55 14.78 -4.97
C GLN A 3 -16.51 15.80 -5.49
N ALA A 4 -15.29 15.79 -4.95
CA ALA A 4 -14.20 16.66 -5.40
C ALA A 4 -13.41 16.03 -6.57
N LEU A 5 -13.48 14.71 -6.75
CA LEU A 5 -12.71 13.97 -7.75
C LEU A 5 -13.59 13.29 -8.81
N PHE A 6 -14.87 13.65 -8.91
CA PHE A 6 -15.81 13.02 -9.86
C PHE A 6 -15.89 11.49 -9.67
N ASP A 7 -15.95 11.05 -8.41
CA ASP A 7 -15.85 9.64 -8.01
C ASP A 7 -14.62 8.93 -8.57
N PHE A 8 -13.55 9.71 -8.77
CA PHE A 8 -12.27 9.33 -9.34
C PHE A 8 -12.34 8.82 -10.79
N GLN A 9 -13.14 9.48 -11.64
CA GLN A 9 -13.07 9.29 -13.10
C GLN A 9 -11.76 9.90 -13.65
N PRO A 10 -10.74 9.10 -14.04
CA PRO A 10 -9.38 9.62 -14.28
C PRO A 10 -9.32 10.68 -15.38
N ASN A 11 -10.02 10.42 -16.49
CA ASN A 11 -10.15 11.37 -17.60
C ASN A 11 -10.71 12.72 -17.17
N LYS A 12 -11.79 12.74 -16.37
CA LYS A 12 -12.40 13.98 -15.88
C LYS A 12 -11.50 14.71 -14.88
N VAL A 13 -10.80 13.96 -14.02
CA VAL A 13 -9.81 14.55 -13.09
C VAL A 13 -8.73 15.30 -13.88
N LEU A 14 -8.18 14.70 -14.94
CA LEU A 14 -7.13 15.32 -15.78
C LEU A 14 -7.66 16.42 -16.70
N GLU A 15 -8.93 16.31 -17.13
CA GLU A 15 -9.60 17.35 -17.91
C GLU A 15 -9.76 18.63 -17.08
N VAL A 16 -10.23 18.50 -15.83
CA VAL A 16 -10.57 19.63 -14.97
C VAL A 16 -9.34 20.19 -14.23
N TYR A 17 -8.45 19.34 -13.73
CA TYR A 17 -7.32 19.77 -12.89
C TYR A 17 -6.00 19.70 -13.66
N LYS A 18 -5.52 20.86 -14.12
CA LYS A 18 -4.26 20.98 -14.88
C LYS A 18 -3.00 20.95 -14.02
N ASN A 19 -3.13 21.22 -12.72
CA ASN A 19 -2.02 21.21 -11.77
C ASN A 19 -2.53 21.01 -10.33
N THR A 20 -1.60 20.88 -9.40
CA THR A 20 -1.87 20.64 -7.98
C THR A 20 -2.64 21.78 -7.32
N ASP A 21 -2.41 23.03 -7.73
CA ASP A 21 -3.09 24.19 -7.17
C ASP A 21 -4.57 24.22 -7.55
N ALA A 22 -4.89 23.90 -8.80
CA ALA A 22 -6.27 23.80 -9.27
C ALA A 22 -7.06 22.74 -8.48
N LEU A 23 -6.45 21.57 -8.27
CA LEU A 23 -7.05 20.51 -7.47
C LEU A 23 -7.20 20.92 -6.00
N LEU A 24 -6.15 21.50 -5.40
CA LEU A 24 -6.19 21.91 -3.99
C LEU A 24 -7.25 22.99 -3.75
N ASN A 25 -7.37 23.97 -4.64
CA ASN A 25 -8.42 25.00 -4.57
C ASN A 25 -9.82 24.38 -4.58
N GLN A 26 -10.04 23.38 -5.42
CA GLN A 26 -11.32 22.70 -5.48
C GLN A 26 -11.61 21.86 -4.24
N ILE A 27 -10.60 21.19 -3.69
CA ILE A 27 -10.69 20.46 -2.42
C ILE A 27 -11.05 21.43 -1.29
N GLU A 28 -10.40 22.58 -1.21
CA GLU A 28 -10.68 23.63 -0.23
C GLU A 28 -12.13 24.11 -0.32
N GLN A 29 -12.60 24.41 -1.54
CA GLN A 29 -13.94 24.92 -1.77
C GLN A 29 -15.03 23.89 -1.46
N LYS A 30 -14.86 22.65 -1.92
CA LYS A 30 -15.90 21.61 -1.82
C LYS A 30 -15.91 20.86 -0.50
N LEU A 31 -14.73 20.58 0.07
CA LEU A 31 -14.61 19.71 1.23
C LEU A 31 -14.33 20.47 2.53
N GLN A 32 -13.90 21.73 2.44
CA GLN A 32 -13.64 22.60 3.59
C GLN A 32 -12.84 21.89 4.70
N PRO A 33 -11.65 21.33 4.39
CA PRO A 33 -10.92 20.50 5.33
C PRO A 33 -10.46 21.32 6.55
N ARG A 34 -10.47 20.69 7.72
CA ARG A 34 -10.06 21.32 8.98
C ARG A 34 -8.54 21.43 9.08
N GLY A 35 -8.07 22.45 9.79
CA GLY A 35 -6.65 22.66 10.08
C GLY A 35 -5.94 23.54 9.07
N LYS A 36 -4.62 23.73 9.26
CA LYS A 36 -3.81 24.61 8.39
C LYS A 36 -3.52 23.93 7.06
N ILE A 37 -3.96 24.56 5.97
CA ILE A 37 -3.63 24.14 4.62
C ILE A 37 -2.34 24.81 4.18
N ARG A 38 -1.33 23.99 3.97
CA ARG A 38 0.03 24.37 3.59
C ARG A 38 0.18 24.16 2.09
N ARG A 39 0.76 25.14 1.39
CA ARG A 39 0.88 25.18 -0.08
C ARG A 39 2.33 25.13 -0.57
N GLU A 40 3.28 24.99 0.35
CA GLU A 40 4.68 24.82 0.03
C GLU A 40 4.89 23.50 -0.74
N LYS A 41 5.89 23.45 -1.62
CA LYS A 41 6.17 22.35 -2.57
C LYS A 41 6.21 20.94 -1.93
N ASN A 42 6.60 20.84 -0.66
CA ASN A 42 6.72 19.57 0.07
C ASN A 42 5.65 19.37 1.15
N SER A 43 4.64 20.21 1.18
CA SER A 43 3.52 20.07 2.10
C SER A 43 2.70 18.82 1.78
N ILE A 44 2.02 18.28 2.80
CA ILE A 44 1.19 17.08 2.67
C ILE A 44 0.09 17.28 1.62
N TRP A 45 -0.53 18.46 1.59
CA TRP A 45 -1.61 18.76 0.63
C TRP A 45 -1.12 18.80 -0.81
N ILE A 46 0.04 19.41 -1.08
CA ILE A 46 0.62 19.43 -2.42
C ILE A 46 1.01 18.01 -2.84
N ARG A 47 1.69 17.25 -1.98
CA ARG A 47 2.06 15.85 -2.28
C ARG A 47 0.84 14.98 -2.52
N TYR A 48 -0.23 15.15 -1.73
CA TYR A 48 -1.50 14.45 -1.90
C TYR A 48 -2.13 14.76 -3.27
N CYS A 49 -2.16 16.03 -3.68
CA CYS A 49 -2.66 16.40 -5.00
C CYS A 49 -1.79 15.82 -6.13
N GLN A 50 -0.46 15.78 -5.96
CA GLN A 50 0.45 15.13 -6.92
C GLN A 50 0.18 13.63 -7.04
N THR A 51 -0.05 12.94 -5.93
CA THR A 51 -0.44 11.52 -5.93
C THR A 51 -1.75 11.31 -6.67
N ILE A 52 -2.77 12.14 -6.45
CA ILE A 52 -4.05 12.04 -7.17
C ILE A 52 -3.87 12.22 -8.68
N LEU A 53 -3.14 13.25 -9.10
CA LEU A 53 -2.98 13.56 -10.52
C LEU A 53 -2.12 12.50 -11.24
N SER A 54 -1.05 12.01 -10.60
CA SER A 54 -0.25 10.91 -11.16
C SER A 54 -1.02 9.58 -11.21
N ALA A 55 -1.80 9.27 -10.18
CA ALA A 55 -2.69 8.10 -10.21
C ALA A 55 -3.73 8.23 -11.33
N ALA A 56 -4.35 9.41 -11.49
CA ALA A 56 -5.28 9.65 -12.59
C ALA A 56 -4.59 9.50 -13.95
N GLN A 57 -3.36 10.00 -14.11
CA GLN A 57 -2.57 9.83 -15.33
C GLN A 57 -2.32 8.35 -15.65
N PHE A 58 -1.91 7.56 -14.65
CA PHE A 58 -1.72 6.12 -14.79
C PHE A 58 -3.02 5.41 -15.16
N PHE A 59 -4.11 5.64 -14.43
CA PHE A 59 -5.37 4.94 -14.69
C PHE A 59 -6.07 5.38 -15.99
N ASN A 60 -5.76 6.56 -16.52
CA ASN A 60 -6.32 7.05 -17.78
C ASN A 60 -5.81 6.29 -19.02
N GLN A 61 -4.82 5.39 -18.87
CA GLN A 61 -4.43 4.48 -19.93
C GLN A 61 -5.39 3.29 -20.11
N PHE A 62 -6.31 3.10 -19.16
CA PHE A 62 -7.32 2.05 -19.21
C PHE A 62 -8.71 2.63 -19.52
N ASP A 63 -9.47 1.93 -20.35
CA ASP A 63 -10.84 2.32 -20.73
C ASP A 63 -11.79 2.27 -19.52
N ASN A 64 -11.58 1.30 -18.63
CA ASN A 64 -12.37 1.09 -17.43
C ASN A 64 -11.59 0.24 -16.39
N GLY A 65 -12.19 0.04 -15.22
CA GLY A 65 -11.59 -0.75 -14.15
C GLY A 65 -11.38 -2.23 -14.52
N GLU A 66 -12.25 -2.83 -15.32
CA GLU A 66 -12.14 -4.23 -15.74
C GLU A 66 -10.87 -4.46 -16.57
N GLN A 67 -10.56 -3.56 -17.51
CA GLN A 67 -9.33 -3.63 -18.28
C GLN A 67 -8.07 -3.51 -17.42
N PHE A 68 -8.10 -2.66 -16.38
CA PHE A 68 -7.01 -2.63 -15.38
C PHE A 68 -6.90 -3.97 -14.64
N TYR A 69 -8.03 -4.56 -14.21
CA TYR A 69 -8.06 -5.84 -13.53
C TYR A 69 -7.49 -6.97 -14.39
N GLU A 70 -7.88 -7.07 -15.66
CA GLU A 70 -7.37 -8.05 -16.62
C GLU A 70 -5.86 -7.91 -16.79
N TRP A 71 -5.38 -6.68 -17.01
CA TRP A 71 -3.97 -6.38 -17.15
C TRP A 71 -3.17 -6.75 -15.89
N ALA A 72 -3.66 -6.36 -14.70
CA ALA A 72 -3.03 -6.69 -13.43
C ALA A 72 -3.00 -8.21 -13.18
N ASN A 73 -4.05 -8.93 -13.60
CA ASN A 73 -4.17 -10.36 -13.43
C ASN A 73 -3.10 -11.14 -14.23
N HIS A 74 -2.62 -10.61 -15.36
CA HIS A 74 -1.49 -11.22 -16.09
C HIS A 74 -0.22 -11.29 -15.24
N PHE A 75 0.06 -10.28 -14.42
CA PHE A 75 1.18 -10.33 -13.48
C PHE A 75 0.87 -11.26 -12.30
N TYR A 76 -0.37 -11.20 -11.80
CA TYR A 76 -0.77 -11.94 -10.61
C TYR A 76 -0.72 -13.46 -10.78
N GLN A 77 -1.05 -13.96 -11.97
CA GLN A 77 -1.08 -15.40 -12.26
C GLN A 77 0.31 -16.03 -12.40
N ASP A 78 1.34 -15.25 -12.76
CA ASP A 78 2.71 -15.72 -12.85
C ASP A 78 3.53 -15.21 -11.66
N LYS A 79 3.86 -16.11 -10.72
CA LYS A 79 4.68 -15.79 -9.53
C LYS A 79 5.99 -15.07 -9.86
N ARG A 80 6.58 -15.34 -11.03
CA ARG A 80 7.84 -14.69 -11.46
C ARG A 80 7.62 -13.24 -11.86
N ALA A 81 6.45 -12.92 -12.41
CA ALA A 81 6.06 -11.58 -12.84
C ALA A 81 5.37 -10.78 -11.74
N MET A 82 4.75 -11.45 -10.77
CA MET A 82 3.91 -10.84 -9.75
C MET A 82 4.61 -9.71 -8.99
N ILE A 83 5.91 -9.86 -8.68
CA ILE A 83 6.72 -8.84 -7.97
C ILE A 83 6.94 -7.55 -8.77
N ALA A 84 6.77 -7.59 -10.09
CA ALA A 84 6.99 -6.44 -10.97
C ALA A 84 5.82 -5.44 -10.94
N LEU A 85 4.59 -5.90 -10.71
CA LEU A 85 3.43 -5.01 -10.70
C LEU A 85 3.50 -3.94 -9.58
N PRO A 86 3.80 -4.27 -8.30
CA PRO A 86 3.99 -3.26 -7.28
C PRO A 86 5.16 -2.30 -7.57
N TYR A 87 6.21 -2.80 -8.23
CA TYR A 87 7.34 -1.97 -8.66
C TYR A 87 6.92 -0.95 -9.72
N LEU A 88 6.23 -1.41 -10.77
CA LEU A 88 5.70 -0.56 -11.84
C LEU A 88 4.77 0.52 -11.27
N LEU A 89 3.82 0.14 -10.41
CA LEU A 89 2.94 1.11 -9.75
C LEU A 89 3.72 2.15 -8.94
N SER A 90 4.84 1.75 -8.32
CA SER A 90 5.64 2.67 -7.51
C SER A 90 6.50 3.65 -8.29
N GLU A 91 6.81 3.31 -9.54
CA GLU A 91 7.49 4.22 -10.47
C GLU A 91 6.49 5.16 -11.15
N GLU A 92 5.29 4.67 -11.47
CA GLU A 92 4.28 5.43 -12.22
C GLU A 92 3.42 6.37 -11.34
N ILE A 93 3.20 6.02 -10.07
CA ILE A 93 2.30 6.77 -9.18
C ILE A 93 3.09 7.47 -8.09
N TYR A 94 3.15 8.79 -8.17
CA TYR A 94 3.89 9.62 -7.22
C TYR A 94 3.42 9.37 -5.78
N GLY A 95 4.38 9.09 -4.88
CA GLY A 95 4.11 8.90 -3.46
C GLY A 95 3.57 7.53 -3.07
N VAL A 96 3.33 6.63 -4.04
CA VAL A 96 2.97 5.24 -3.77
C VAL A 96 4.24 4.38 -3.81
N GLY A 97 4.91 4.20 -2.68
CA GLY A 97 6.05 3.27 -2.62
C GLY A 97 5.62 1.81 -2.77
N TYR A 98 6.58 0.91 -3.06
CA TYR A 98 6.33 -0.53 -3.22
C TYR A 98 5.41 -1.16 -2.14
N PRO A 99 5.58 -0.89 -0.82
CA PRO A 99 4.69 -1.45 0.19
C PRO A 99 3.24 -0.93 0.08
N LEU A 100 3.05 0.34 -0.31
CA LEU A 100 1.72 0.90 -0.53
C LEU A 100 1.08 0.34 -1.81
N ALA A 101 1.88 0.07 -2.84
CA ALA A 101 1.39 -0.61 -4.05
C ALA A 101 0.91 -2.03 -3.75
N CYS A 102 1.65 -2.81 -2.94
CA CYS A 102 1.17 -4.11 -2.46
C CYS A 102 -0.15 -3.99 -1.68
N ASP A 103 -0.23 -3.02 -0.77
CA ASP A 103 -1.43 -2.79 0.04
C ASP A 103 -2.64 -2.43 -0.83
N PHE A 104 -2.45 -1.57 -1.82
CA PHE A 104 -3.46 -1.21 -2.82
C PHE A 104 -3.97 -2.43 -3.59
N LEU A 105 -3.08 -3.25 -4.16
CA LEU A 105 -3.45 -4.45 -4.90
C LEU A 105 -4.20 -5.45 -4.02
N LYS A 106 -3.76 -5.62 -2.77
CA LYS A 106 -4.44 -6.48 -1.80
C LYS A 106 -5.86 -5.97 -1.48
N GLU A 107 -6.07 -4.67 -1.33
CA GLU A 107 -7.43 -4.09 -1.15
C GLU A 107 -8.33 -4.29 -2.38
N LEU A 108 -7.75 -4.48 -3.57
CA LEU A 108 -8.46 -4.87 -4.79
C LEU A 108 -8.71 -6.39 -4.91
N GLY A 109 -8.33 -7.19 -3.91
CA GLY A 109 -8.54 -8.64 -3.90
C GLY A 109 -7.37 -9.48 -4.39
N PHE A 110 -6.24 -8.88 -4.76
CA PHE A 110 -5.01 -9.62 -5.09
C PHE A 110 -4.28 -10.09 -3.83
N ILE A 111 -4.89 -11.02 -3.08
CA ILE A 111 -4.50 -11.44 -1.71
C ILE A 111 -3.11 -12.09 -1.58
N ASN A 112 -2.41 -12.33 -2.69
CA ASN A 112 -1.03 -12.87 -2.68
C ASN A 112 0.03 -11.76 -2.69
N TYR A 113 -0.39 -10.50 -2.66
CA TYR A 113 0.48 -9.40 -2.25
C TYR A 113 0.44 -9.26 -0.72
N GLY A 114 1.60 -9.47 -0.08
CA GLY A 114 1.83 -9.09 1.31
C GLY A 114 2.43 -7.69 1.36
N LYS A 115 2.35 -6.99 2.48
CA LYS A 115 2.95 -5.65 2.59
C LYS A 115 4.35 -5.80 3.20
N PRO A 116 5.43 -5.60 2.43
CA PRO A 116 6.79 -5.63 2.98
C PRO A 116 7.05 -4.37 3.82
N ASP A 117 6.51 -4.32 5.03
CA ASP A 117 6.66 -3.20 5.95
C ASP A 117 7.81 -3.37 6.95
N VAL A 118 8.06 -2.32 7.72
CA VAL A 118 9.16 -2.26 8.68
C VAL A 118 9.06 -3.31 9.78
N HIS A 119 7.84 -3.69 10.21
CA HIS A 119 7.67 -4.69 11.26
C HIS A 119 8.06 -6.08 10.76
N ILE A 120 7.61 -6.44 9.56
CA ILE A 120 7.96 -7.73 8.96
C ILE A 120 9.47 -7.78 8.67
N LYS A 121 10.02 -6.68 8.14
CA LYS A 121 11.46 -6.57 7.87
C LYS A 121 12.28 -6.78 9.14
N ASP A 122 11.93 -6.09 10.22
CA ASP A 122 12.63 -6.23 11.50
C ASP A 122 12.59 -7.67 12.03
N ILE A 123 11.43 -8.33 11.93
CA ILE A 123 11.28 -9.73 12.36
C ILE A 123 12.13 -10.65 11.49
N PHE A 124 12.07 -10.51 10.17
CA PHE A 124 12.80 -11.39 9.26
C PHE A 124 14.32 -11.22 9.39
N VAL A 125 14.79 -10.00 9.62
CA VAL A 125 16.20 -9.73 9.94
C VAL A 125 16.58 -10.36 11.28
N GLY A 126 15.75 -10.20 12.32
CA GLY A 126 16.00 -10.77 13.64
C GLY A 126 16.07 -12.29 13.66
N LEU A 127 15.27 -12.95 12.81
CA LEU A 127 15.29 -14.41 12.62
C LEU A 127 16.37 -14.91 11.66
N GLY A 128 17.18 -14.02 11.09
CA GLY A 128 18.20 -14.40 10.09
C GLY A 128 17.62 -14.85 8.75
N LEU A 129 16.36 -14.52 8.44
CA LEU A 129 15.71 -14.87 7.18
C LEU A 129 16.13 -13.94 6.03
N CYS A 130 16.45 -12.68 6.33
CA CYS A 130 16.93 -11.71 5.34
C CYS A 130 17.95 -10.72 5.90
N GLU A 131 18.70 -10.07 5.02
CA GLU A 131 19.65 -9.02 5.39
C GLU A 131 18.96 -7.67 5.62
N ILE A 132 19.54 -6.80 6.44
CA ILE A 132 19.01 -5.47 6.77
C ILE A 132 18.81 -4.56 5.53
N ASN A 133 19.62 -4.76 4.49
CA ASN A 133 19.58 -4.03 3.22
C ASN A 133 18.65 -4.70 2.18
N SER A 134 17.95 -5.79 2.53
CA SER A 134 17.04 -6.48 1.62
C SER A 134 16.01 -5.52 1.05
N SER A 135 15.78 -5.64 -0.26
CA SER A 135 14.79 -4.85 -1.00
C SER A 135 13.37 -5.25 -0.60
N ASN A 136 12.40 -4.35 -0.81
CA ASN A 136 10.98 -4.65 -0.58
C ASN A 136 10.49 -5.79 -1.49
N ALA A 137 11.03 -5.90 -2.71
CA ALA A 137 10.69 -7.01 -3.61
C ALA A 137 11.22 -8.35 -3.08
N SER A 138 12.44 -8.38 -2.54
CA SER A 138 13.02 -9.56 -1.90
C SER A 138 12.20 -9.98 -0.67
N LEU A 139 11.79 -9.01 0.15
CA LEU A 139 10.94 -9.25 1.32
C LEU A 139 9.56 -9.78 0.91
N GLN A 140 8.95 -9.20 -0.13
CA GLN A 140 7.68 -9.67 -0.67
C GLN A 140 7.78 -11.11 -1.18
N LYS A 141 8.86 -11.47 -1.89
CA LYS A 141 9.10 -12.84 -2.31
C LYS A 141 9.17 -13.80 -1.11
N MET A 142 9.87 -13.41 -0.06
CA MET A 142 9.98 -14.22 1.16
C MET A 142 8.63 -14.43 1.85
N ILE A 143 7.79 -13.39 1.91
CA ILE A 143 6.42 -13.49 2.42
C ILE A 143 5.62 -14.50 1.57
N MET A 144 5.74 -14.45 0.24
CA MET A 144 5.08 -15.41 -0.67
C MET A 144 5.59 -16.84 -0.48
N ASP A 145 6.89 -17.03 -0.31
CA ASP A 145 7.50 -18.35 -0.12
C ASP A 145 7.01 -18.98 1.21
N ILE A 146 6.92 -18.19 2.28
CA ILE A 146 6.34 -18.62 3.57
C ILE A 146 4.86 -18.98 3.39
N ALA A 147 4.10 -18.15 2.66
CA ALA A 147 2.68 -18.37 2.42
C ALA A 147 2.42 -19.67 1.66
N GLU A 148 3.20 -19.92 0.60
CA GLU A 148 3.18 -21.16 -0.16
C GLU A 148 3.53 -22.37 0.71
N ALA A 149 4.60 -22.29 1.48
CA ALA A 149 5.01 -23.37 2.39
C ALA A 149 3.96 -23.69 3.47
N LYS A 150 3.05 -22.75 3.79
CA LYS A 150 1.99 -22.91 4.77
C LYS A 150 0.59 -23.10 4.16
N GLY A 151 0.46 -23.05 2.84
CA GLY A 151 -0.85 -23.17 2.17
C GLY A 151 -1.82 -22.04 2.52
N VAL A 152 -1.31 -20.83 2.79
CA VAL A 152 -2.10 -19.63 3.10
C VAL A 152 -1.80 -18.50 2.10
N SER A 153 -2.55 -17.41 2.16
CA SER A 153 -2.26 -16.22 1.35
C SER A 153 -1.08 -15.42 1.92
N ALA A 154 -0.38 -14.67 1.05
CA ALA A 154 0.69 -13.77 1.48
C ALA A 154 0.16 -12.67 2.42
N PHE A 155 -1.10 -12.26 2.23
CA PHE A 155 -1.82 -11.39 3.15
C PHE A 155 -1.92 -11.97 4.58
N ASN A 156 -2.19 -13.26 4.73
CA ASN A 156 -2.28 -13.86 6.07
C ASN A 156 -0.92 -13.85 6.78
N VAL A 157 0.15 -14.13 6.04
CA VAL A 157 1.53 -14.03 6.55
C VAL A 157 1.83 -12.60 6.98
N ASP A 158 1.57 -11.63 6.10
CA ASP A 158 1.68 -10.20 6.38
C ASP A 158 0.97 -9.82 7.68
N LYS A 159 -0.31 -10.16 7.81
CA LYS A 159 -1.13 -9.78 8.96
C LYS A 159 -0.64 -10.37 10.28
N ILE A 160 -0.20 -11.63 10.27
CA ILE A 160 0.32 -12.28 11.48
C ILE A 160 1.60 -11.59 11.94
N PHE A 161 2.58 -11.39 11.04
CA PHE A 161 3.84 -10.75 11.41
C PHE A 161 3.65 -9.28 11.78
N TRP A 162 2.73 -8.58 11.10
CA TRP A 162 2.33 -7.23 11.46
C TRP A 162 1.71 -7.17 12.86
N LEU A 163 0.86 -8.13 13.24
CA LEU A 163 0.27 -8.21 14.57
C LEU A 163 1.35 -8.46 15.65
N ILE A 164 2.28 -9.39 15.40
CA ILE A 164 3.42 -9.66 16.30
C ILE A 164 4.26 -8.39 16.50
N GLY A 165 4.59 -7.69 15.41
CA GLY A 165 5.45 -6.52 15.43
C GLY A 165 4.80 -5.27 16.03
N SER A 166 3.54 -5.02 15.68
CA SER A 166 2.80 -3.83 16.12
C SER A 166 2.15 -4.00 17.50
N GLY A 167 1.77 -5.23 17.85
CA GLY A 167 0.99 -5.55 19.04
C GLY A 167 -0.47 -5.12 18.95
N LYS A 168 -0.98 -4.77 17.77
CA LYS A 168 -2.30 -4.15 17.58
C LYS A 168 -3.18 -4.96 16.64
N LEU A 169 -4.46 -5.06 16.97
CA LEU A 169 -5.52 -5.53 16.10
C LEU A 169 -6.68 -4.52 16.13
N TYR A 170 -6.57 -3.47 15.32
CA TYR A 170 -7.48 -2.32 15.32
C TYR A 170 -8.92 -2.62 14.89
N LEU A 171 -9.19 -3.84 14.40
CA LEU A 171 -10.52 -4.28 13.98
C LEU A 171 -11.24 -5.13 15.02
N ASP A 172 -10.56 -5.54 16.09
CA ASP A 172 -11.17 -6.34 17.16
C ASP A 172 -10.80 -5.75 18.53
N GLU A 173 -11.68 -4.90 19.04
CA GLU A 173 -11.53 -4.28 20.36
C GLU A 173 -11.57 -5.30 21.50
N ASN A 174 -12.06 -6.52 21.26
CA ASN A 174 -12.13 -7.57 22.26
C ASN A 174 -10.79 -8.31 22.47
N LEU A 175 -9.82 -8.10 21.57
CA LEU A 175 -8.51 -8.72 21.67
C LEU A 175 -7.59 -7.94 22.62
N GLY A 176 -7.10 -8.58 23.69
CA GLY A 176 -6.18 -7.96 24.64
C GLY A 176 -6.81 -6.75 25.36
N ASN A 177 -6.07 -5.65 25.50
CA ASN A 177 -6.59 -4.39 26.06
C ASN A 177 -7.01 -3.45 24.93
N LYS A 178 -8.29 -3.52 24.51
CA LYS A 178 -8.89 -2.69 23.45
C LYS A 178 -8.18 -2.85 22.09
N GLY A 179 -8.01 -4.08 21.63
CA GLY A 179 -7.33 -4.40 20.38
C GLY A 179 -5.80 -4.29 20.47
N SER A 180 -5.22 -4.45 21.66
CA SER A 180 -3.77 -4.38 21.87
C SER A 180 -3.28 -5.52 22.76
N ILE A 181 -2.31 -6.28 22.28
CA ILE A 181 -1.64 -7.38 23.01
C ILE A 181 -0.24 -7.01 23.51
N GLY A 182 0.21 -5.78 23.24
CA GLY A 182 1.59 -5.36 23.51
C GLY A 182 2.53 -5.76 22.38
N ARG A 183 3.69 -5.10 22.27
CA ARG A 183 4.66 -5.42 21.21
C ARG A 183 5.39 -6.71 21.57
N CYS A 184 5.16 -7.77 20.81
CA CYS A 184 5.76 -9.09 21.03
C CYS A 184 6.98 -9.34 20.14
N LYS A 185 7.45 -8.33 19.40
CA LYS A 185 8.51 -8.47 18.40
C LYS A 185 9.80 -9.07 18.96
N GLU A 186 10.31 -8.52 20.06
CA GLU A 186 11.58 -8.92 20.66
C GLU A 186 11.49 -10.34 21.23
N GLU A 187 10.46 -10.61 22.04
CA GLU A 187 10.18 -11.96 22.58
C GLU A 187 10.03 -13.00 21.47
N PHE A 188 9.37 -12.66 20.38
CA PHE A 188 9.21 -13.54 19.23
C PHE A 188 10.56 -13.84 18.56
N ILE A 189 11.39 -12.82 18.34
CA ILE A 189 12.73 -13.01 17.75
C ILE A 189 13.58 -13.88 18.67
N GLU A 190 13.68 -13.56 19.96
CA GLU A 190 14.47 -14.33 20.95
C GLU A 190 14.08 -15.81 21.03
N LYS A 191 12.79 -16.12 20.84
CA LYS A 191 12.27 -17.48 20.90
C LYS A 191 12.60 -18.32 19.66
N PHE A 192 12.79 -17.67 18.51
CA PHE A 192 12.85 -18.35 17.20
C PHE A 192 14.13 -18.06 16.40
N SER A 193 15.05 -17.24 16.91
CA SER A 193 16.44 -17.09 16.42
C SER A 193 17.35 -18.17 17.00
#